data_AF-A0A5N8UPG5-F1
#
_entry.id   AF-A0A5N8UPG5-F1
#
_cell.length_a   1.000
_cell.length_b   1.000
_cell.length_c   1.000
_cell.angle_alpha   90.00
_cell.angle_beta   90.00
_cell.angle_gamma   90.00
#
_symmetry.space_group_name_H-M   'P 1'
#
loop_
_entity.id
_entity.type
_entity.pdbx_description
1 polymer ?
#
loop_
_entity_poly.entity_id
_entity_poly.type
_entity_poly.pdbx_seq_one_letter_code
_entity_poly.pdbx_strand_id
1 'polypeptide(L)'
;MSNIIQLLERMGQDSELQSNDFKNIITESELNHDLKTALLNKDKSSLEELLRVDPEIVCAMIPAEDEEPPHKEEPGTNEEPKNTDS
;
A
#
# COMPACT_ATOMS: atom_id res chain seq x y z
N MET A 1 -21.48 -0.61 18.54
CA MET A 1 -20.31 -0.55 17.64
C MET A 1 -19.10 -0.37 18.54
N SER A 2 -18.50 -1.46 19.02
CA SER A 2 -17.23 -1.37 19.75
C SER A 2 -16.11 -1.01 18.80
N ASN A 3 -15.34 0.01 19.18
CA ASN A 3 -14.14 0.41 18.46
C ASN A 3 -12.93 -0.25 19.13
N ILE A 4 -12.32 -1.22 18.43
CA ILE A 4 -11.10 -1.90 18.88
C ILE A 4 -9.98 -0.92 19.24
N ILE A 5 -9.87 0.22 18.55
CA ILE A 5 -8.86 1.24 18.81
C ILE A 5 -9.05 1.85 20.20
N GLN A 6 -10.28 2.14 20.61
CA GLN A 6 -10.57 2.69 21.95
C GLN A 6 -10.26 1.68 23.05
N LEU A 7 -10.49 0.40 22.77
CA LEU A 7 -10.17 -0.68 23.72
C LEU A 7 -8.66 -0.81 23.91
N LEU A 8 -7.91 -0.84 22.80
CA LEU A 8 -6.45 -0.91 22.81
C LEU A 8 -5.82 0.35 23.43
N GLU A 9 -6.38 1.54 23.16
CA GLU A 9 -5.96 2.80 23.77
C GLU A 9 -6.11 2.72 25.30
N ARG A 10 -7.28 2.31 25.80
CA ARG A 10 -7.53 2.18 27.25
C ARG A 10 -6.56 1.19 27.90
N MET A 11 -6.30 0.04 27.26
CA MET A 11 -5.32 -0.92 27.75
C MET A 11 -3.88 -0.38 27.72
N GLY A 12 -3.56 0.49 26.76
CA GLY A 12 -2.25 1.13 26.67
C GLY A 12 -2.03 2.21 27.74
N GLN A 13 -3.10 2.92 28.11
CA GLN A 13 -3.06 4.00 29.11
C GLN A 13 -3.07 3.49 30.56
N ASP A 14 -3.72 2.35 30.82
CA ASP A 14 -3.88 1.80 32.17
C ASP A 14 -3.08 0.50 32.33
N SER A 15 -1.98 0.59 33.10
CA SER A 15 -1.10 -0.54 33.39
C SER A 15 -1.78 -1.65 34.20
N GLU A 16 -2.84 -1.36 34.96
CA GLU A 16 -3.56 -2.38 35.74
C GLU A 16 -4.43 -3.29 34.84
N LEU A 17 -4.97 -2.72 33.75
CA LEU A 17 -5.76 -3.46 32.76
C LEU A 17 -4.91 -4.42 31.91
N GLN A 18 -3.59 -4.23 31.87
CA GLN A 18 -2.68 -5.10 31.11
C GLN A 18 -2.42 -6.46 31.79
N SER A 19 -2.47 -6.53 33.12
CA SER A 19 -2.03 -7.72 33.87
C SER A 19 -3.14 -8.55 34.48
N ASN A 20 -4.17 -7.91 35.05
CA ASN A 20 -5.13 -8.62 35.91
C ASN A 20 -6.47 -8.88 35.23
N ASP A 21 -6.88 -8.03 34.28
CA ASP A 21 -8.26 -8.05 33.77
C ASP A 21 -8.36 -8.20 32.24
N PHE A 22 -7.22 -8.36 31.55
CA PHE A 22 -7.16 -8.44 30.09
C PHE A 22 -8.18 -9.44 29.49
N LYS A 23 -8.22 -10.67 29.99
CA LYS A 23 -9.13 -11.71 29.45
C LYS A 23 -10.59 -11.34 29.62
N ASN A 24 -10.97 -10.76 30.76
CA ASN A 24 -12.36 -10.38 31.04
C ASN A 24 -12.76 -9.22 30.14
N ILE A 25 -11.92 -8.19 30.03
CA ILE A 25 -12.13 -7.03 29.16
C ILE A 25 -12.34 -7.47 27.70
N ILE A 26 -11.51 -8.38 27.18
CA ILE A 26 -11.68 -8.88 25.80
C ILE A 26 -12.99 -9.68 25.66
N THR A 27 -13.30 -10.54 26.63
CA THR A 27 -14.49 -11.40 26.59
C THR A 27 -15.78 -10.58 26.63
N GLU A 28 -15.84 -9.55 27.48
CA GLU A 28 -17.01 -8.69 27.67
C GLU A 28 -17.16 -7.60 26.60
N SER A 29 -16.11 -7.30 25.84
CA SER A 29 -16.17 -6.31 24.77
C SER A 29 -17.19 -6.68 23.68
N GLU A 30 -17.71 -5.69 22.92
CA GLU A 30 -18.56 -5.96 21.75
C GLU A 30 -17.74 -6.24 20.47
N LEU A 31 -16.48 -6.66 20.61
CA LEU A 31 -15.65 -7.04 19.46
C LEU A 31 -16.19 -8.28 18.77
N ASN A 32 -15.88 -8.43 17.48
CA ASN A 32 -16.19 -9.66 16.76
C ASN A 32 -15.40 -10.85 17.33
N HIS A 33 -15.87 -12.06 17.03
CA HIS A 33 -15.28 -13.30 17.51
C HIS A 33 -13.79 -13.44 17.13
N ASP A 34 -13.43 -13.04 15.92
CA ASP A 34 -12.09 -13.23 15.37
C ASP A 34 -11.07 -12.32 16.07
N LEU A 35 -11.41 -11.06 16.30
CA LEU A 35 -10.61 -10.12 17.08
C LEU A 35 -10.45 -10.59 18.53
N LYS A 36 -11.52 -11.07 19.17
CA LYS A 36 -11.42 -11.61 20.53
C LYS A 36 -10.46 -12.80 20.58
N THR A 37 -10.58 -13.71 19.63
CA THR A 37 -9.72 -14.90 19.52
C THR A 37 -8.26 -14.51 19.31
N ALA A 38 -8.00 -13.59 18.38
CA ALA A 38 -6.65 -13.11 18.09
C ALA A 38 -6.02 -12.41 19.31
N LEU A 39 -6.78 -11.57 20.04
CA LEU A 39 -6.33 -10.91 21.26
C LEU A 39 -6.03 -11.91 22.39
N LEU A 40 -6.94 -12.86 22.64
CA LEU A 40 -6.78 -13.86 23.71
C LEU A 40 -5.59 -14.81 23.46
N ASN A 41 -5.35 -15.16 22.20
CA ASN A 41 -4.24 -16.02 21.80
C ASN A 41 -2.91 -15.25 21.63
N LYS A 42 -2.93 -13.91 21.75
CA LYS A 42 -1.80 -13.03 21.42
C LYS A 42 -1.28 -13.26 20.01
N ASP A 43 -2.19 -13.57 19.09
CA ASP A 43 -1.88 -13.82 17.69
C ASP A 43 -1.68 -12.50 16.96
N LYS A 44 -0.42 -12.06 16.92
CA LYS A 44 0.00 -10.83 16.28
C LYS A 44 -0.32 -10.82 14.78
N SER A 45 -0.07 -11.92 14.07
CA SER A 45 -0.25 -11.99 12.62
C SER A 45 -1.72 -11.82 12.25
N SER A 46 -2.61 -12.52 12.94
CA SER A 46 -4.06 -12.37 12.74
C SER A 46 -4.54 -10.95 13.08
N LEU A 47 -3.98 -10.32 14.13
CA LEU A 47 -4.31 -8.93 14.46
C LEU A 47 -3.88 -7.95 13.38
N GLU A 48 -2.69 -8.10 12.82
CA GLU A 48 -2.18 -7.23 11.74
C GLU A 48 -3.07 -7.31 10.48
N GLU A 49 -3.53 -8.51 10.13
CA GLU A 49 -4.47 -8.73 9.02
C GLU A 49 -5.86 -8.14 9.31
N LEU A 50 -6.45 -8.47 10.46
CA LEU A 50 -7.79 -8.00 10.85
C LEU A 50 -7.86 -6.48 11.00
N LEU A 51 -6.77 -5.84 11.43
CA LEU A 51 -6.67 -4.40 11.62
C LEU A 51 -6.08 -3.67 10.39
N ARG A 52 -5.65 -4.41 9.36
CA ARG A 52 -5.00 -3.88 8.15
C ARG A 52 -3.84 -2.92 8.45
N VAL A 53 -3.01 -3.30 9.43
CA VAL A 53 -1.88 -2.48 9.91
C VAL A 53 -0.66 -2.60 9.01
N ASP A 54 -0.65 -3.56 8.08
CA ASP A 54 0.44 -3.77 7.13
C ASP A 54 0.03 -3.35 5.70
N PRO A 55 0.03 -2.04 5.38
CA PRO A 55 -0.18 -1.59 4.02
C PRO A 55 1.06 -1.89 3.17
N GLU A 56 0.91 -2.82 2.21
CA GLU A 56 1.93 -3.07 1.19
C GLU A 56 1.94 -1.92 0.17
N ILE A 57 2.70 -0.86 0.48
CA ILE A 57 2.87 0.30 -0.42
C ILE A 57 4.03 0.00 -1.38
N VAL A 58 3.69 -0.32 -2.63
CA VAL A 58 4.68 -0.51 -3.70
C VAL A 58 4.77 0.76 -4.54
N CYS A 59 5.93 1.42 -4.53
CA CYS A 59 6.24 2.52 -5.44
C CYS A 59 7.16 2.01 -6.56
N ALA A 60 6.68 2.04 -7.81
CA ALA A 60 7.50 1.76 -8.99
C ALA A 60 7.96 3.08 -9.62
N MET A 61 9.26 3.19 -9.91
CA MET A 61 9.80 4.23 -10.78
C MET A 61 9.95 3.63 -12.18
N ILE A 62 9.19 4.12 -13.15
CA ILE A 62 9.32 3.73 -14.56
C ILE A 62 10.28 4.71 -15.23
N PRO A 63 11.40 4.25 -15.81
CA PRO A 63 12.29 5.10 -16.60
C PRO A 63 11.50 5.81 -17.70
N ALA A 64 11.78 7.08 -17.94
CA ALA A 64 11.25 7.76 -19.12
C ALA A 64 11.80 7.07 -20.38
N GLU A 65 10.96 6.91 -21.40
CA GLU A 65 11.42 6.51 -22.72
C GLU A 65 12.31 7.63 -23.27
N ASP A 66 13.50 7.28 -23.78
CA ASP A 66 14.34 8.24 -24.48
C ASP A 66 13.58 8.74 -25.72
N GLU A 67 13.35 10.05 -25.84
CA GLU A 67 12.81 10.63 -27.07
C GLU A 67 13.76 10.28 -28.23
N GLU A 68 13.30 9.45 -29.18
CA GLU A 68 14.06 9.21 -30.41
C GLU A 68 14.38 10.57 -31.05
N PRO A 69 15.64 10.85 -31.38
CA PRO A 69 16.01 12.11 -31.99
C PRO A 69 15.22 12.27 -33.30
N PRO A 70 14.67 13.45 -33.60
CA PRO A 70 13.92 13.66 -34.83
C PRO A 70 14.80 13.27 -36.02
N HIS A 71 14.30 12.35 -36.84
CA HIS A 71 14.92 11.98 -38.11
C HIS A 71 15.24 13.27 -38.87
N LYS A 72 16.53 13.57 -39.05
CA LYS A 72 16.95 14.63 -39.96
C LYS A 72 16.58 14.16 -41.36
N GLU A 73 15.57 14.79 -41.95
CA GLU A 73 15.33 14.71 -43.38
C GLU A 73 16.61 15.17 -44.09
N GLU A 74 17.22 14.29 -44.89
CA GLU A 74 18.35 14.67 -45.73
C GLU A 74 17.88 15.73 -46.74
N PRO A 75 18.65 16.81 -46.96
CA PRO A 75 18.25 17.83 -47.92
C PRO A 75 18.27 17.24 -49.33
N GLY A 76 17.09 17.17 -49.95
CA GLY A 76 16.90 16.65 -51.30
C GLY A 76 17.81 17.34 -52.31
N THR A 77 18.59 16.53 -53.03
CA THR A 77 19.36 16.97 -54.19
C THR A 77 18.38 17.43 -55.27
N ASN A 78 18.36 18.74 -55.52
CA ASN A 78 17.60 19.36 -56.57
C ASN A 78 18.30 19.09 -57.91
N GLU A 79 17.89 18.04 -58.64
CA GLU A 79 18.36 17.82 -60.02
C GLU A 79 17.47 18.60 -61.00
N GLU A 80 18.03 19.69 -61.57
CA GLU A 80 17.46 20.41 -62.71
C GLU A 80 17.40 19.52 -63.97
N PRO A 81 16.33 19.62 -64.80
CA PRO A 81 16.16 18.75 -65.96
C PRO A 81 17.03 19.23 -67.12
N LYS A 82 18.03 18.42 -67.52
CA LYS A 82 18.78 18.65 -68.76
C LYS A 82 18.10 17.92 -69.92
N ASN A 83 17.22 18.63 -70.62
CA ASN A 83 16.80 18.27 -71.98
C ASN A 83 18.01 18.35 -72.93
N THR A 84 18.30 17.29 -73.69
CA THR A 84 18.73 17.40 -75.10
C THR A 84 18.42 16.11 -75.85
N ASP A 85 17.58 16.30 -76.85
CA ASP A 85 17.25 15.48 -78.02
C ASP A 85 18.47 15.36 -78.97
N SER A 86 18.78 14.15 -79.46
CA SER A 86 19.40 13.79 -80.77
C SER A 86 19.73 12.30 -80.84
#